data_AF-D2PG50-F1
#
_entry.id   AF-D2PG50-F1
#
_cell.length_a   1.000
_cell.length_b   1.000
_cell.length_c   1.000
_cell.angle_alpha   90.00
_cell.angle_beta   90.00
_cell.angle_gamma   90.00
#
_symmetry.space_group_name_H-M   'P 1'
#
loop_
_entity.id
_entity.type
_entity.pdbx_description
1 polymer ?
#
loop_
_entity_poly.entity_id
_entity_poly.type
_entity_poly.pdbx_seq_one_letter_code
_entity_poly.pdbx_strand_id
1 'polypeptide(L)' 'MSGIYVSNDIIERFFASVFTVALLDDYVMKVEESKDFSQKSRNKENELAVGAHDAPSGGNAHWIIQKGGTILRY' A
#
# COMPACT_ATOMS: atom_id res chain seq x y z
N MET A 1 0.92 16.20 -35.52
CA MET A 1 -0.09 15.89 -34.49
C MET A 1 0.55 14.99 -33.46
N SER A 2 0.93 15.52 -32.30
CA SER A 2 1.35 14.71 -31.16
C SER A 2 0.10 14.05 -30.59
N GLY A 3 -0.15 12.80 -30.96
CA GLY A 3 -1.22 12.02 -30.34
C GLY A 3 -0.98 11.92 -28.84
N ILE A 4 -2.01 12.16 -28.05
CA ILE A 4 -1.99 11.93 -26.61
C ILE A 4 -1.67 10.43 -26.42
N TYR A 5 -0.48 10.13 -25.92
CA TYR A 5 -0.09 8.77 -25.58
C TYR A 5 -0.87 8.35 -24.34
N VAL A 6 -1.84 7.45 -24.53
CA VAL A 6 -2.62 6.85 -23.44
C VAL A 6 -1.91 5.56 -23.05
N SER A 7 -0.93 5.70 -22.15
CA SER A 7 -0.18 4.61 -21.51
C SER A 7 -1.14 3.61 -20.87
N ASN A 8 -1.39 2.47 -21.53
CA ASN A 8 -2.18 1.38 -20.97
C ASN A 8 -2.05 0.07 -21.77
N ASP A 9 -0.97 -0.13 -22.52
CA ASP A 9 -0.81 -1.39 -23.25
C ASP A 9 -0.27 -2.51 -22.34
N ILE A 10 -0.41 -3.77 -22.78
CA ILE A 10 0.00 -4.94 -21.98
C ILE A 10 1.52 -4.94 -21.72
N ILE A 11 2.29 -4.41 -22.67
CA ILE A 11 3.75 -4.42 -22.66
C ILE A 11 4.24 -3.41 -21.60
N GLU A 12 3.65 -2.23 -21.56
CA GLU A 12 3.94 -1.18 -20.57
C GLU A 12 3.66 -1.63 -19.14
N ARG A 13 2.51 -2.29 -18.90
CA ARG A 13 2.19 -2.84 -17.57
C ARG A 13 3.18 -3.92 -17.13
N PHE A 14 3.61 -4.76 -18.08
CA PHE A 14 4.61 -5.78 -17.80
C PHE A 14 5.95 -5.14 -17.42
N PHE A 15 6.44 -4.18 -18.22
CA PHE A 15 7.69 -3.48 -17.91
C PHE A 15 7.61 -2.75 -16.56
N ALA A 16 6.52 -2.02 -16.29
CA ALA A 16 6.32 -1.34 -15.02
C ALA A 16 6.42 -2.31 -13.82
N SER A 17 5.85 -3.51 -13.95
CA SER A 17 5.92 -4.54 -12.92
C SER A 17 7.36 -5.02 -12.69
N VAL A 18 8.10 -5.32 -13.77
CA VAL A 18 9.50 -5.77 -13.68
C VAL A 18 10.41 -4.71 -13.06
N PHE A 19 10.28 -3.45 -13.48
CA PHE A 19 11.07 -2.35 -12.91
C PHE A 19 10.77 -2.11 -11.44
N THR A 20 9.48 -2.21 -11.05
CA THR A 20 9.08 -2.07 -9.64
C THR A 20 9.72 -3.13 -8.77
N VAL A 21 9.73 -4.40 -9.21
CA VAL A 21 10.39 -5.50 -8.48
C VAL A 21 11.88 -5.23 -8.29
N ALA A 22 12.59 -4.82 -9.35
CA ALA A 22 14.02 -4.53 -9.27
C ALA A 22 14.33 -3.37 -8.31
N LEU A 23 13.48 -2.32 -8.30
CA LEU A 23 13.65 -1.18 -7.39
C LEU A 23 13.37 -1.56 -5.93
N LEU A 24 12.37 -2.41 -5.68
CA LEU A 24 12.07 -2.90 -4.34
C LEU A 24 13.16 -3.83 -3.80
N ASP A 25 13.75 -4.69 -4.64
CA ASP A 25 14.91 -5.52 -4.25
C ASP A 25 16.09 -4.66 -3.82
N ASP A 26 16.46 -3.66 -4.65
CA ASP A 26 17.53 -2.72 -4.33
C ASP A 26 17.26 -1.93 -3.03
N TYR A 27 16.00 -1.52 -2.82
CA TYR A 27 15.57 -0.86 -1.58
C TYR A 27 15.74 -1.78 -0.36
N VAL A 28 15.23 -3.01 -0.42
CA VAL A 28 15.32 -3.98 0.69
C VAL A 28 16.78 -4.28 1.04
N MET A 29 17.64 -4.44 0.04
CA MET A 29 19.05 -4.76 0.26
C MET A 29 19.88 -3.58 0.81
N LYS A 30 19.37 -2.35 0.69
CA LYS A 30 20.08 -1.12 1.10
C LYS A 30 19.56 -0.47 2.39
N VAL A 31 18.43 -0.93 2.93
CA VAL A 31 17.89 -0.39 4.18
C VAL A 31 18.57 -1.07 5.37
N GLU A 32 19.32 -0.32 6.17
CA GLU A 32 19.62 -0.69 7.55
C GLU A 32 18.29 -0.80 8.33
N GLU A 33 18.04 -1.95 8.97
CA GLU A 33 16.84 -2.19 9.78
C GLU A 33 16.62 -1.04 10.78
N SER A 34 15.65 -0.17 10.51
CA SER A 34 15.41 1.02 11.31
C SER A 34 14.07 0.95 12.03
N LYS A 35 14.22 0.88 13.37
CA LYS A 35 13.40 1.37 14.49
C LYS A 35 12.25 0.50 15.00
N ASP A 36 12.35 0.22 16.30
CA ASP A 36 11.30 -0.23 17.20
C ASP A 36 9.97 0.49 16.92
N PHE A 37 9.03 -0.24 16.34
CA PHE A 37 7.65 0.21 16.21
C PHE A 37 6.93 -0.06 17.54
N SER A 38 7.08 0.82 18.52
CA SER A 38 6.25 0.74 19.72
C SER A 38 4.79 1.04 19.34
N GLN A 39 3.96 0.01 19.23
CA GLN A 39 2.55 0.15 18.91
C GLN A 39 1.82 0.75 20.12
N LYS A 40 1.46 2.03 20.06
CA LYS A 40 0.61 2.65 21.09
C LYS A 40 -0.84 2.29 20.79
N SER A 41 -1.38 1.26 21.43
CA SER A 41 -2.83 1.02 21.38
C SER A 41 -3.54 2.19 22.05
N ARG A 42 -4.34 2.93 21.28
CA ARG A 42 -5.31 3.87 21.83
C ARG A 42 -6.66 3.18 21.72
N ASN A 43 -7.19 2.70 22.84
CA ASN A 43 -8.56 2.21 22.91
C ASN A 43 -9.52 3.40 22.70
N LYS A 44 -9.85 3.70 21.44
CA LYS A 44 -10.91 4.67 21.13
C LYS A 44 -12.23 3.94 20.99
N GLU A 45 -13.26 4.46 21.63
CA GLU A 45 -14.58 3.81 21.72
C GLU A 45 -15.33 3.75 20.38
N ASN A 46 -15.04 4.65 19.45
CA ASN A 46 -15.51 4.61 18.07
C ASN A 46 -14.38 5.09 17.16
N GLU A 47 -13.89 4.23 16.28
CA GLU A 47 -12.78 4.57 15.39
C GLU A 47 -13.07 4.07 13.97
N LEU A 48 -13.02 4.99 13.01
CA LEU A 48 -12.80 4.68 11.60
C LEU A 48 -11.29 4.66 11.40
N ALA A 49 -10.75 3.51 10.98
CA ALA A 49 -9.35 3.34 10.62
C ALA A 49 -9.24 2.96 9.14
N VAL A 50 -8.29 3.55 8.44
CA VAL A 50 -7.99 3.23 7.04
C VAL A 50 -6.52 2.84 6.93
N GLY A 51 -6.26 1.62 6.48
CA GLY A 51 -4.93 1.15 6.13
C GLY A 51 -4.82 1.03 4.62
N ALA A 52 -4.06 1.91 3.97
CA ALA A 52 -3.79 1.85 2.54
C ALA A 52 -2.33 1.45 2.29
N HIS A 53 -2.10 0.63 1.28
CA HIS A 53 -0.78 0.22 0.84
C HIS A 53 -0.79 -0.09 -0.66
N ASP A 54 0.38 0.02 -1.28
CA ASP A 54 0.58 -0.40 -2.66
C ASP A 54 0.85 -1.91 -2.69
N ALA A 55 -0.13 -2.69 -3.15
CA ALA A 55 0.01 -4.13 -3.35
C ALA A 55 0.60 -4.41 -4.75
N PRO A 56 1.09 -5.64 -5.01
CA PRO A 56 1.65 -5.97 -6.33
C PRO A 56 0.71 -5.73 -7.52
N SER A 57 -0.60 -5.80 -7.29
CA SER A 57 -1.64 -5.56 -8.30
C SER A 57 -2.11 -4.11 -8.38
N GLY A 58 -1.56 -3.20 -7.58
CA GLY A 58 -1.96 -1.80 -7.47
C GLY A 58 -2.43 -1.41 -6.07
N GLY A 59 -3.06 -0.24 -5.97
CA GLY A 59 -3.52 0.32 -4.69
C GLY A 59 -4.53 -0.59 -3.99
N ASN A 60 -4.22 -0.93 -2.73
CA ASN A 60 -5.09 -1.72 -1.86
C ASN A 60 -5.34 -0.95 -0.56
N ALA A 61 -6.57 -0.99 -0.07
CA ALA A 61 -6.94 -0.32 1.16
C ALA A 61 -8.01 -1.09 1.93
N HIS A 62 -7.89 -1.02 3.25
CA HIS A 62 -8.75 -1.71 4.21
C HIS A 62 -9.38 -0.64 5.11
N TRP A 63 -10.71 -0.66 5.25
CA TRP A 63 -11.47 0.29 6.06
C TRP A 63 -12.14 -0.44 7.22
N ILE A 64 -11.79 -0.07 8.45
CA ILE A 64 -12.34 -0.69 9.65
C ILE A 64 -13.20 0.33 10.38
N ILE A 65 -14.44 -0.04 10.69
CA ILE A 65 -15.28 0.69 11.63
C ILE A 65 -15.42 -0.15 12.89
N GLN A 66 -14.88 0.33 14.01
CA GLN A 66 -14.96 -0.34 15.30
C GLN A 66 -15.79 0.48 16.29
N LYS A 67 -16.58 -0.20 17.12
CA LYS A 67 -17.32 0.39 18.24
C LYS A 67 -17.15 -0.47 19.49
N GLY A 68 -16.63 0.11 20.57
CA GLY A 68 -16.51 -0.56 21.86
C GLY A 68 -15.74 -1.88 21.82
N GLY A 69 -14.69 -1.97 21.01
CA GLY A 69 -13.93 -3.21 20.83
C GLY A 69 -14.43 -4.15 19.73
N THR A 70 -15.64 -3.95 19.21
CA THR A 70 -16.25 -4.81 18.17
C THR A 70 -16.13 -4.20 16.78
N ILE A 71 -15.67 -4.97 15.80
CA ILE A 71 -15.65 -4.57 14.38
C ILE A 71 -17.09 -4.62 13.85
N LEU A 72 -17.59 -3.48 13.39
CA LEU A 72 -18.91 -3.36 12.78
C LEU A 72 -18.86 -3.56 11.26
N ARG A 73 -17.78 -3.09 10.61
CA ARG A 73 -17.55 -3.19 9.17
C ARG A 73 -16.06 -3.29 8.85
N TYR A 74 -15.75 -4.01 7.77
CA TYR A 74 -14.42 -4.22 7.20
C TYR A 74 -14.50 -4.15 5.67
#